data_AF-A0A1B6KFK5-F1
#
_entry.id   AF-A0A1B6KFK5-F1
#
_cell.length_a   1.000
_cell.length_b   1.000
_cell.length_c   1.000
_cell.angle_alpha   90.00
_cell.angle_beta   90.00
_cell.angle_gamma   90.00
#
_symmetry.space_group_name_H-M   'P 1'
#
loop_
_entity.id
_entity.type
_entity.pdbx_description
1 polymer ?
#
loop_
_entity_poly.entity_id
_entity_poly.type
_entity_poly.pdbx_seq_one_letter_code
_entity_poly.pdbx_strand_id
1 'polypeptide(L)'
;PKTENPSPAEEASFASWCFFAWFEPLIWRGFRKPLTWEDLWNLRYRDTSTYVVAKFQKQFNEILKKSTRFSKSEHDTKLSGPTNTESKRPKKPISITGVIFKTYWTTLVSCALLKLLSDATGVVTPLFLHSIIKFVESQDYMWKGVLYAVCMFLTGEFQTITVHHYTYMMYVLGINCRTALMSAIYKKALRIS
;
A
#
# COMPACT_ATOMS: atom_id res chain seq x y z
N PRO A 1 -2.94 20.44 -5.62
CA PRO A 1 -2.37 21.45 -6.54
C PRO A 1 -2.68 21.01 -7.97
N LYS A 2 -3.08 21.91 -8.87
CA LYS A 2 -3.31 21.55 -10.27
C LYS A 2 -1.95 21.27 -10.92
N THR A 3 -1.79 20.08 -11.50
CA THR A 3 -0.60 19.67 -12.25
C THR A 3 -0.86 19.89 -13.75
N GLU A 4 0.17 20.26 -14.51
CA GLU A 4 0.04 20.55 -15.95
C GLU A 4 -0.31 19.30 -16.79
N ASN A 5 0.09 18.11 -16.33
CA ASN A 5 -0.22 16.83 -16.96
C ASN A 5 -0.67 15.80 -15.91
N PRO A 6 -1.96 15.74 -15.53
CA PRO A 6 -2.47 14.81 -14.52
C PRO A 6 -2.44 13.36 -15.02
N SER A 7 -2.38 12.40 -14.09
CA SER A 7 -2.44 10.98 -14.43
C SER A 7 -3.86 10.58 -14.83
N PRO A 8 -4.06 9.91 -15.99
CA PRO A 8 -5.37 9.41 -16.41
C PRO A 8 -5.99 8.43 -15.42
N ALA A 9 -5.18 7.84 -14.53
CA ALA A 9 -5.67 7.00 -13.44
C ALA A 9 -6.61 7.72 -12.47
N GLU A 10 -6.56 9.05 -12.36
CA GLU A 10 -7.46 9.83 -11.47
C GLU A 10 -8.85 10.07 -12.09
N GLU A 11 -8.93 10.11 -13.43
CA GLU A 11 -10.16 10.38 -14.19
C GLU A 11 -10.74 9.10 -14.82
N ALA A 12 -10.04 7.98 -14.72
CA ALA A 12 -10.44 6.71 -15.30
C ALA A 12 -11.77 6.18 -14.72
N SER A 13 -12.59 5.60 -15.59
CA SER A 13 -13.77 4.83 -15.18
C SER A 13 -13.37 3.61 -14.35
N PHE A 14 -14.28 3.07 -13.54
CA PHE A 14 -13.99 1.92 -12.68
C PHE A 14 -13.45 0.71 -13.46
N ALA A 15 -14.03 0.42 -14.64
CA ALA A 15 -13.55 -0.67 -15.49
C ALA A 15 -12.14 -0.40 -16.04
N SER A 16 -11.88 0.84 -16.49
CA SER A 16 -10.55 1.23 -16.98
C SER A 16 -9.50 1.18 -15.88
N TRP A 17 -9.87 1.55 -14.66
CA TRP A 17 -9.01 1.44 -13.48
C TRP A 17 -8.74 -0.03 -13.12
N CYS A 18 -9.78 -0.87 -13.15
CA CYS A 18 -9.69 -2.29 -12.81
C CYS A 18 -8.78 -3.08 -13.77
N PHE A 19 -8.94 -2.86 -15.08
CA PHE A 19 -8.14 -3.54 -16.11
C PHE A 19 -6.85 -2.81 -16.46
N PHE A 20 -6.50 -1.73 -15.74
CA PHE A 20 -5.35 -0.87 -16.06
C PHE A 20 -5.35 -0.31 -17.49
N ALA A 21 -6.52 -0.23 -18.13
CA ALA A 21 -6.67 0.27 -19.50
C ALA A 21 -6.25 1.74 -19.64
N TRP A 22 -6.32 2.52 -18.55
CA TRP A 22 -5.83 3.90 -18.50
C TRP A 22 -4.33 4.03 -18.84
N PHE A 23 -3.55 2.96 -18.68
CA PHE A 23 -2.11 2.93 -18.96
C PHE A 23 -1.77 2.57 -20.42
N GLU A 24 -2.71 1.96 -21.15
CA GLU A 24 -2.52 1.51 -22.55
C GLU A 24 -2.04 2.60 -23.52
N PRO A 25 -2.53 3.86 -23.47
CA PRO A 25 -2.07 4.90 -24.39
C PRO A 25 -0.56 5.15 -24.30
N LEU A 26 0.02 5.02 -23.10
CA LEU A 26 1.46 5.21 -22.88
C LEU A 26 2.26 4.05 -23.48
N ILE A 27 1.77 2.81 -23.35
CA ILE A 27 2.39 1.62 -23.96
C ILE A 27 2.45 1.79 -25.48
N TRP A 28 1.32 2.13 -26.11
CA TRP A 28 1.26 2.30 -27.56
C TRP A 28 2.14 3.45 -28.07
N ARG A 29 2.23 4.55 -27.31
CA ARG A 29 3.13 5.65 -27.63
C ARG A 29 4.59 5.22 -27.57
N GLY A 30 4.94 4.45 -26.53
CA GLY A 30 6.28 3.87 -26.36
C GLY A 30 6.67 2.86 -27.42
N PHE A 31 5.70 2.11 -27.95
CA PHE A 31 5.93 1.19 -29.06
C PHE A 31 6.27 1.93 -30.37
N ARG A 32 5.68 3.11 -30.60
CA ARG A 32 5.88 3.90 -31.83
C ARG A 32 7.06 4.87 -31.76
N LYS A 33 7.37 5.39 -30.57
CA LYS A 33 8.43 6.38 -30.36
C LYS A 33 9.12 6.15 -29.00
N PRO A 34 10.43 6.36 -28.89
CA PRO A 34 11.11 6.31 -27.59
C PRO A 34 10.50 7.36 -26.65
N LEU A 35 10.11 6.95 -25.44
CA LEU A 35 9.48 7.86 -24.48
C LEU A 35 10.49 8.87 -23.95
N THR A 36 10.05 10.12 -23.84
CA THR A 36 10.78 11.19 -23.16
C THR A 36 10.10 11.55 -21.84
N TRP A 37 10.77 12.36 -21.02
CA TRP A 37 10.23 12.82 -19.73
C TRP A 37 8.95 13.65 -19.88
N GLU A 38 8.78 14.33 -21.02
CA GLU A 38 7.63 15.17 -21.32
C GLU A 38 6.37 14.34 -21.64
N ASP A 39 6.53 13.10 -22.10
CA ASP A 39 5.42 12.20 -22.42
C ASP A 39 4.81 11.52 -21.18
N LEU A 40 5.50 11.58 -20.03
CA LEU A 40 5.09 10.95 -18.79
C LEU A 40 4.08 11.82 -18.02
N TRP A 41 3.11 11.16 -17.40
CA TRP A 41 2.18 11.84 -16.51
C TRP A 41 2.81 12.21 -15.17
N ASN A 42 2.31 13.29 -14.57
CA ASN A 42 2.69 13.62 -13.20
C ASN A 42 2.14 12.58 -12.22
N LEU A 43 2.88 12.37 -11.14
CA LEU A 43 2.42 11.55 -10.02
C LEU A 43 1.13 12.12 -9.44
N ARG A 44 0.27 11.21 -8.97
CA ARG A 44 -0.89 11.56 -8.15
C ARG A 44 -0.45 12.33 -6.93
N TYR A 45 -1.28 13.27 -6.49
CA TYR A 45 -0.93 14.11 -5.33
C TYR A 45 -0.67 13.28 -4.06
N ARG A 46 -1.41 12.18 -3.88
CA ARG A 46 -1.26 11.26 -2.72
C ARG A 46 0.06 10.51 -2.69
N ASP A 47 0.70 10.32 -3.84
CA ASP A 47 1.98 9.61 -3.98
C ASP A 47 3.17 10.58 -4.09
N THR A 48 2.90 11.89 -4.09
CA THR A 48 3.95 12.91 -4.13
C THR A 48 4.68 12.98 -2.79
N SER A 49 6.00 13.23 -2.84
CA SER A 49 6.85 13.36 -1.65
C SER A 49 6.34 14.43 -0.68
N THR A 50 5.78 15.54 -1.16
CA THR A 50 5.21 16.60 -0.33
C THR A 50 4.13 16.08 0.60
N TYR A 51 3.18 15.28 0.08
CA TYR A 51 2.12 14.67 0.85
C TYR A 51 2.63 13.55 1.76
N VAL A 52 3.40 12.62 1.20
CA VAL A 52 3.93 11.43 1.90
C VAL A 52 4.78 11.84 3.10
N VAL A 53 5.70 12.79 2.89
CA VAL A 53 6.60 13.29 3.94
C VAL A 53 5.81 14.04 5.00
N ALA A 54 4.88 14.93 4.62
CA ALA A 54 4.06 15.65 5.58
C ALA A 54 3.24 14.70 6.47
N LYS A 55 2.60 13.69 5.86
CA LYS A 55 1.83 12.66 6.57
C LYS A 55 2.71 11.88 7.56
N PHE A 56 3.87 11.41 7.10
CA PHE A 56 4.83 10.68 7.95
C PHE A 56 5.34 11.55 9.11
N GLN A 57 5.74 12.80 8.82
CA GLN A 57 6.27 13.70 9.85
C GLN A 57 5.23 14.06 10.92
N LYS A 58 3.96 14.23 10.54
CA LYS A 58 2.88 14.44 11.50
C LYS A 58 2.80 13.29 12.52
N GLN A 59 2.77 12.04 12.02
CA GLN A 59 2.73 10.84 12.86
C GLN A 59 4.01 10.66 13.69
N PHE A 60 5.17 10.91 13.09
CA PHE A 60 6.45 10.83 13.77
C PHE A 60 6.53 11.82 14.95
N ASN A 61 6.14 13.09 14.72
CA ASN A 61 6.14 14.13 15.76
C ASN A 61 5.15 13.83 16.90
N GLU A 62 4.00 13.24 16.60
CA GLU A 62 3.05 12.81 17.64
C GLU A 62 3.65 11.71 18.54
N ILE A 63 4.38 10.75 17.95
CA ILE A 63 5.06 9.68 18.70
C ILE A 63 6.20 10.25 19.54
N LEU A 64 6.98 11.20 18.99
CA LEU A 64 8.01 11.93 19.74
C LEU A 64 7.41 12.62 20.97
N LYS A 65 6.35 13.41 20.80
CA LYS A 65 5.68 14.14 21.90
C LYS A 65 5.17 13.18 22.97
N LYS A 66 4.56 12.05 22.59
CA LYS A 66 4.10 11.03 23.53
C LYS A 66 5.28 10.44 24.31
N SER A 67 6.35 10.03 23.64
CA SER A 67 7.53 9.47 24.30
C SER A 67 8.18 10.46 25.29
N THR A 68 8.26 11.75 24.95
CA THR A 68 8.79 12.79 25.86
C THR A 68 7.90 12.99 27.09
N ARG A 69 6.56 12.97 26.94
CA ARG A 69 5.63 13.08 28.07
C ARG A 69 5.73 11.89 29.02
N PHE A 70 5.79 10.67 28.50
CA PHE A 70 5.98 9.47 29.31
C PHE A 70 7.27 9.52 30.12
N SER A 71 8.38 9.99 29.50
CA SER A 71 9.66 10.13 30.21
C SER A 71 9.65 11.21 31.30
N LYS A 72 8.79 12.24 31.19
CA LYS A 72 8.69 13.31 32.19
C LYS A 72 7.84 12.89 33.40
N SER A 73 6.72 12.21 33.15
CA SER A 73 5.81 11.71 34.20
C SER A 73 6.46 10.64 35.11
N GLU A 74 7.34 9.80 34.57
CA GLU A 74 8.07 8.78 35.36
C GLU A 74 9.15 9.40 36.26
N HIS A 75 9.68 10.58 35.90
CA HIS A 75 10.70 11.30 36.66
C HIS A 75 10.10 12.24 37.71
N ASP A 76 8.90 12.80 37.50
CA ASP A 76 8.23 13.67 38.48
C ASP A 76 7.66 12.89 39.70
N THR A 77 7.56 11.56 39.61
CA THR A 77 7.13 10.72 40.76
C THR A 77 8.32 10.32 41.67
N LYS A 78 9.56 10.60 41.24
CA LYS A 78 10.78 10.33 42.01
C LYS A 78 11.64 11.60 42.05
N LEU A 79 11.61 12.29 43.20
CA LEU A 79 12.55 13.33 43.65
C LEU A 79 12.08 14.79 43.48
N SER A 80 11.48 15.31 44.56
CA SER A 80 11.48 16.73 44.90
C SER A 80 12.91 17.19 45.24
N GLY A 81 13.48 18.08 44.43
CA GLY A 81 14.75 18.76 44.70
C GLY A 81 15.10 19.73 43.55
N PRO A 82 15.46 21.00 43.82
CA PRO A 82 15.64 21.99 42.77
C PRO A 82 17.05 21.90 42.21
N THR A 83 17.22 21.38 40.99
CA THR A 83 18.48 21.60 40.24
C THR A 83 18.23 21.73 38.73
N ASN A 84 18.63 22.91 38.24
CA ASN A 84 19.07 23.29 36.90
C ASN A 84 18.62 22.49 35.66
N THR A 85 17.95 23.23 34.79
CA THR A 85 17.59 22.96 33.40
C THR A 85 18.80 22.60 32.54
N GLU A 86 19.05 21.30 32.38
CA GLU A 86 19.68 20.75 31.17
C GLU A 86 18.69 19.81 30.48
N SER A 87 18.44 20.06 29.19
CA SER A 87 17.47 19.29 28.39
C SER A 87 17.94 17.85 28.20
N LYS A 88 17.58 16.96 29.12
CA LYS A 88 17.86 15.52 29.01
C LYS A 88 17.08 14.94 27.81
N ARG A 89 17.82 14.55 26.78
CA ARG A 89 17.31 13.85 25.58
C ARG A 89 16.55 12.58 26.01
N PRO A 90 15.39 12.26 25.42
CA PRO A 90 14.67 11.03 25.76
C PRO A 90 15.53 9.81 25.40
N LYS A 91 15.74 8.91 26.38
CA LYS A 91 16.65 7.75 26.31
C LYS A 91 16.13 6.56 25.50
N LYS A 92 14.87 6.57 25.02
CA LYS A 92 14.34 5.45 24.21
C LYS A 92 14.55 5.75 22.73
N PRO A 93 15.29 4.89 21.97
CA PRO A 93 15.37 5.05 20.53
C PRO A 93 13.95 4.88 19.96
N ILE A 94 13.42 5.94 19.35
CA ILE A 94 12.12 5.86 18.68
C ILE A 94 12.27 4.92 17.49
N SER A 95 11.50 3.83 17.49
CA SER A 95 11.46 2.89 16.37
C SER A 95 10.80 3.54 15.16
N ILE A 96 11.59 3.79 14.11
CA ILE A 96 11.11 4.33 12.83
C ILE A 96 10.14 3.35 12.18
N THR A 97 10.42 2.05 12.27
CA THR A 97 9.57 0.98 11.72
C THR A 97 8.17 1.02 12.32
N GLY A 98 8.05 1.23 13.63
CA GLY A 98 6.76 1.37 14.30
C GLY A 98 5.98 2.61 13.83
N VAL A 99 6.66 3.70 13.49
CA VAL A 99 6.03 4.92 12.95
C VAL A 99 5.50 4.69 11.53
N ILE A 100 6.30 4.05 10.67
CA ILE A 100 5.90 3.71 9.30
C ILE A 100 4.67 2.81 9.35
N PHE A 101 4.70 1.77 10.18
CA PHE A 101 3.59 0.85 10.37
C PHE A 101 2.31 1.57 10.79
N LYS A 102 2.39 2.47 11.77
CA LYS A 102 1.24 3.28 12.21
C LYS A 102 0.74 4.24 11.12
N THR A 103 1.63 4.82 10.32
CA THR A 103 1.28 5.79 9.27
C THR A 103 0.50 5.16 8.12
N TYR A 104 0.79 3.90 7.82
CA TYR A 104 0.22 3.16 6.70
C TYR A 104 -0.68 1.99 7.11
N TRP A 105 -1.02 1.87 8.39
CA TRP A 105 -1.82 0.76 8.92
C TRP A 105 -3.13 0.54 8.17
N THR A 106 -3.86 1.60 7.82
CA THR A 106 -5.13 1.47 7.08
C THR A 106 -4.94 0.85 5.70
N THR A 107 -3.89 1.25 4.98
CA THR A 107 -3.53 0.67 3.68
C THR A 107 -3.01 -0.76 3.83
N LEU A 108 -2.27 -1.06 4.90
CA LEU A 108 -1.80 -2.42 5.18
C LEU A 108 -2.97 -3.38 5.47
N VAL A 109 -3.94 -2.95 6.27
CA VAL A 109 -5.14 -3.74 6.55
C VAL A 109 -5.95 -3.98 5.28
N SER A 110 -6.15 -2.95 4.44
CA SER A 110 -6.84 -3.17 3.16
C SER A 110 -6.07 -4.14 2.26
N CYS A 111 -4.74 -4.03 2.17
CA CYS A 111 -3.93 -4.97 1.40
C CYS A 111 -4.02 -6.40 1.97
N ALA A 112 -4.01 -6.55 3.28
CA ALA A 112 -4.15 -7.86 3.94
C ALA A 112 -5.52 -8.49 3.63
N LEU A 113 -6.60 -7.72 3.71
CA LEU A 113 -7.95 -8.19 3.37
C LEU A 113 -8.06 -8.62 1.90
N LEU A 114 -7.53 -7.81 0.97
CA LEU A 114 -7.53 -8.16 -0.46
C LEU A 114 -6.67 -9.41 -0.73
N LYS A 115 -5.55 -9.57 -0.03
CA LYS A 115 -4.70 -10.75 -0.15
C LYS A 115 -5.40 -12.01 0.36
N LEU A 116 -6.05 -11.93 1.52
CA LEU A 116 -6.82 -13.04 2.06
C LEU A 116 -7.96 -13.47 1.12
N LEU A 117 -8.63 -12.51 0.48
CA LEU A 117 -9.66 -12.81 -0.52
C LEU A 117 -9.08 -13.54 -1.73
N SER A 118 -7.93 -13.09 -2.23
CA SER A 118 -7.21 -13.77 -3.31
C SER A 118 -6.79 -15.19 -2.92
N ASP A 119 -6.31 -15.39 -1.69
CA ASP A 119 -5.85 -16.69 -1.22
C ASP A 119 -7.03 -17.65 -1.01
N ALA A 120 -8.15 -17.16 -0.47
CA ALA A 120 -9.39 -17.92 -0.36
C ALA A 120 -9.87 -18.42 -1.74
N THR A 121 -9.83 -17.54 -2.74
CA THR A 121 -10.17 -17.88 -4.13
C THR A 121 -9.22 -18.94 -4.71
N GLY A 122 -7.93 -18.86 -4.40
CA GLY A 122 -6.94 -19.88 -4.80
C GLY A 122 -7.20 -21.26 -4.20
N VAL A 123 -7.75 -21.33 -2.99
CA VAL A 123 -8.16 -22.60 -2.35
C VAL A 123 -9.43 -23.19 -2.99
N VAL A 124 -10.29 -22.36 -3.59
CA VAL A 124 -11.53 -22.80 -4.24
C VAL A 124 -11.25 -23.56 -5.55
N THR A 125 -10.17 -23.23 -6.28
CA THR A 125 -9.79 -23.88 -7.54
C THR A 125 -9.71 -25.42 -7.46
N PRO A 126 -8.97 -26.05 -6.52
CA PRO A 126 -8.95 -27.51 -6.39
C PRO A 126 -10.30 -28.12 -5.96
N LEU A 127 -11.17 -27.37 -5.26
CA LEU A 127 -12.50 -27.84 -4.89
C LEU A 127 -13.42 -27.98 -6.12
N PHE A 128 -13.32 -27.05 -7.07
CA PHE A 128 -14.03 -27.17 -8.34
C PHE A 128 -13.49 -28.33 -9.18
N LEU A 129 -12.17 -28.53 -9.21
CA LEU A 129 -11.58 -29.67 -9.91
C LEU A 129 -12.10 -31.01 -9.35
N HIS A 130 -12.14 -31.14 -8.01
CA HIS A 130 -12.70 -32.33 -7.35
C HIS A 130 -14.18 -32.53 -7.70
N SER A 131 -14.96 -31.44 -7.75
CA SER A 131 -16.38 -31.50 -8.11
C SER A 131 -16.60 -31.94 -9.56
N ILE A 132 -15.73 -31.53 -10.49
CA ILE A 132 -15.74 -31.99 -11.88
C ILE A 132 -15.39 -33.49 -11.96
N ILE A 133 -14.36 -33.95 -11.24
CA ILE A 133 -13.98 -35.36 -11.21
C ILE A 133 -15.17 -36.21 -10.71
N LYS A 134 -15.81 -35.80 -9.63
CA LYS A 134 -17.00 -36.48 -9.08
C LYS A 134 -18.18 -36.48 -10.06
N PHE A 135 -18.37 -35.40 -10.81
CA PHE A 135 -19.40 -35.31 -11.85
C PHE A 135 -19.15 -36.31 -13.00
N VAL A 136 -17.88 -36.48 -13.41
CA VAL A 136 -17.51 -37.46 -14.45
C VAL A 136 -17.80 -38.89 -13.98
N GLU A 137 -17.62 -39.18 -12.69
CA GLU A 137 -17.91 -40.48 -12.10
C GLU A 137 -19.42 -40.76 -11.94
N SER A 138 -20.24 -39.75 -11.58
CA SER A 138 -21.67 -39.93 -11.27
C SER A 138 -22.63 -39.89 -12.46
N GLN A 139 -22.17 -39.54 -13.67
CA GLN A 139 -23.00 -39.40 -14.89
C GLN A 139 -24.28 -38.56 -14.66
N ASP A 140 -24.12 -37.50 -13.87
CA ASP A 140 -25.17 -36.51 -13.57
C ASP A 140 -25.56 -35.68 -14.81
N TYR A 141 -26.64 -34.89 -14.70
CA TYR A 141 -27.10 -34.02 -15.79
C TYR A 141 -26.01 -33.07 -16.31
N MET A 142 -25.84 -33.01 -17.63
CA MET A 142 -24.79 -32.26 -18.35
C MET A 142 -24.66 -30.78 -17.91
N TRP A 143 -25.78 -30.12 -17.60
CA TRP A 143 -25.78 -28.70 -17.20
C TRP A 143 -24.97 -28.45 -15.91
N LYS A 144 -24.90 -29.42 -14.99
CA LYS A 144 -24.12 -29.30 -13.75
C LYS A 144 -22.62 -29.23 -14.04
N GLY A 145 -22.13 -30.08 -14.95
CA GLY A 145 -20.73 -30.06 -15.40
C GLY A 145 -20.36 -28.74 -16.07
N VAL A 146 -21.21 -28.25 -16.97
CA VAL A 146 -21.03 -26.94 -17.63
C VAL A 146 -21.02 -25.81 -16.60
N LEU A 147 -21.92 -25.83 -15.61
CA LEU A 147 -21.95 -24.82 -14.54
C LEU A 147 -20.65 -24.82 -13.73
N TYR A 148 -20.14 -25.99 -13.31
CA TYR A 148 -18.88 -26.07 -12.57
C TYR A 148 -17.68 -25.54 -13.39
N ALA A 149 -17.62 -25.85 -14.68
CA ALA A 149 -16.55 -25.35 -15.56
C ALA A 149 -16.59 -23.82 -15.71
N VAL A 150 -17.78 -23.24 -15.92
CA VAL A 150 -17.95 -21.78 -16.02
C VAL A 150 -17.59 -21.09 -14.69
N CYS A 151 -18.04 -21.65 -13.56
CA CYS A 151 -17.68 -21.12 -12.23
C CYS A 151 -16.16 -21.17 -11.98
N MET A 152 -15.49 -22.25 -12.39
CA MET A 152 -14.04 -22.39 -12.27
C MET A 152 -13.31 -21.32 -13.10
N PHE A 153 -13.76 -21.06 -14.33
CA PHE A 153 -13.20 -20.01 -15.17
C PHE A 153 -13.35 -18.62 -14.53
N LEU A 154 -14.57 -18.26 -14.09
CA LEU A 154 -14.83 -16.97 -13.45
C LEU A 154 -14.02 -16.77 -12.16
N THR A 155 -13.83 -17.84 -11.40
CA THR A 155 -13.01 -17.83 -10.18
C THR A 155 -11.55 -17.52 -10.51
N GLY A 156 -10.99 -18.07 -11.59
CA GLY A 156 -9.63 -17.81 -12.04
C GLY A 156 -9.40 -16.37 -12.51
N GLU A 157 -10.33 -15.81 -13.27
CA GLU A 157 -10.27 -14.41 -13.71
C GLU A 157 -10.39 -13.45 -12.52
N PHE A 158 -11.32 -13.71 -11.60
CA PHE A 158 -11.49 -12.92 -10.38
C PHE A 158 -10.26 -12.96 -9.47
N GLN A 159 -9.65 -14.15 -9.32
CA GLN A 159 -8.38 -14.31 -8.61
C GLN A 159 -7.30 -13.44 -9.24
N THR A 160 -7.16 -13.49 -10.57
CA THR A 160 -6.17 -12.71 -11.31
C THR A 160 -6.34 -11.22 -11.08
N ILE A 161 -7.56 -10.69 -11.22
CA ILE A 161 -7.85 -9.27 -10.97
C ILE A 161 -7.45 -8.88 -9.54
N THR A 162 -7.83 -9.69 -8.55
CA THR A 162 -7.56 -9.40 -7.13
C THR A 162 -6.05 -9.40 -6.83
N VAL A 163 -5.30 -10.36 -7.37
CA VAL A 163 -3.83 -10.44 -7.23
C VAL A 163 -3.15 -9.20 -7.80
N HIS A 164 -3.55 -8.75 -9.00
CA HIS A 164 -2.97 -7.57 -9.63
C HIS A 164 -3.24 -6.30 -8.82
N HIS A 165 -4.47 -6.12 -8.33
CA HIS A 165 -4.82 -4.98 -7.49
C HIS A 165 -4.03 -4.96 -6.18
N TYR A 166 -3.96 -6.09 -5.47
CA TYR A 166 -3.14 -6.23 -4.27
C TYR A 166 -1.68 -5.86 -4.53
N THR A 167 -1.12 -6.39 -5.62
CA THR A 167 0.28 -6.20 -5.99
C THR A 167 0.56 -4.72 -6.31
N TYR A 168 -0.32 -4.08 -7.09
CA TYR A 168 -0.24 -2.65 -7.37
C TYR A 168 -0.27 -1.80 -6.09
N MET A 169 -1.23 -2.06 -5.17
CA MET A 169 -1.30 -1.33 -3.91
C MET A 169 -0.05 -1.52 -3.05
N MET A 170 0.51 -2.73 -3.01
CA MET A 170 1.74 -3.03 -2.29
C MET A 170 2.96 -2.31 -2.87
N TYR A 171 3.08 -2.23 -4.20
CA TYR A 171 4.15 -1.48 -4.85
C TYR A 171 4.09 0.01 -4.53
N VAL A 172 2.91 0.63 -4.65
CA VAL A 172 2.71 2.04 -4.30
C VAL A 172 3.06 2.29 -2.83
N LEU A 173 2.62 1.40 -1.93
CA LEU A 173 2.96 1.49 -0.51
C LEU A 173 4.48 1.43 -0.28
N GLY A 174 5.17 0.51 -0.95
CA GLY A 174 6.63 0.37 -0.86
C GLY A 174 7.37 1.63 -1.30
N ILE A 175 6.95 2.24 -2.41
CA ILE A 175 7.53 3.51 -2.91
C ILE A 175 7.28 4.65 -1.92
N ASN A 176 6.08 4.74 -1.36
CA ASN A 176 5.73 5.76 -0.38
C ASN A 176 6.52 5.59 0.94
N CYS A 177 6.73 4.35 1.39
CA CYS A 177 7.60 4.04 2.53
C CYS A 177 9.06 4.45 2.27
N ARG A 178 9.60 4.10 1.08
CA ARG A 178 10.97 4.47 0.67
C ARG A 178 11.14 6.00 0.64
N THR A 179 10.18 6.71 0.06
CA THR A 179 10.19 8.18 -0.03
C THR A 179 10.18 8.84 1.35
N ALA A 180 9.32 8.35 2.26
CA ALA A 180 9.28 8.85 3.63
C ALA A 180 10.61 8.60 4.37
N LEU A 181 11.19 7.41 4.24
CA LEU A 181 12.47 7.05 4.86
C LEU A 181 13.62 7.92 4.34
N MET A 182 13.72 8.10 3.02
CA MET A 182 14.76 8.95 2.41
C MET A 182 14.65 10.40 2.87
N SER A 183 13.44 10.95 2.96
CA SER A 183 13.25 12.30 3.50
C SER A 183 13.67 12.42 4.96
N ALA A 184 13.38 11.41 5.78
CA ALA A 184 13.79 11.40 7.19
C ALA A 184 15.31 11.36 7.33
N ILE A 185 16.00 10.55 6.52
CA ILE A 185 17.46 10.47 6.49
C ILE A 185 18.05 11.83 6.06
N TYR A 186 17.55 12.40 4.97
CA TYR A 186 18.01 13.70 4.45
C TYR A 186 17.90 14.82 5.49
N LYS A 187 16.74 14.94 6.15
CA LYS A 187 16.52 15.97 7.19
C LYS A 187 17.41 15.75 8.42
N LYS A 188 17.72 14.50 8.75
CA LYS A 188 18.63 14.18 9.85
C LYS A 188 20.08 14.50 9.48
N ALA A 189 20.51 14.17 8.26
CA ALA A 189 21.85 14.48 7.76
C ALA A 189 22.12 15.99 7.77
N LEU A 190 21.17 16.81 7.28
CA LEU A 190 21.30 18.28 7.28
C LEU A 190 21.33 18.92 8.68
N ARG A 191 20.85 18.22 9.72
CA ARG A 191 20.83 18.72 11.11
C ARG A 191 22.02 18.24 11.94
N ILE A 192 22.81 17.31 11.42
CA ILE A 192 23.97 16.72 12.10
C ILE A 192 25.29 17.33 11.60
N SER A 193 25.22 18.26 10.63
CA SER A 193 26.37 19.07 10.21
C SER A 193 26.76 20.12 11.25
#